data_AF-L7X5P6-F1
#
_entry.id   AF-L7X5P6-F1
#
_cell.length_a   1.000
_cell.length_b   1.000
_cell.length_c   1.000
_cell.angle_alpha   90.00
_cell.angle_beta   90.00
_cell.angle_gamma   90.00
#
_symmetry.space_group_name_H-M   'P 1'
#
loop_
_entity.id
_entity.type
_entity.pdbx_description
1 polymer ?
#
loop_
_entity_poly.entity_id
_entity_poly.type
_entity_poly.pdbx_seq_one_letter_code
_entity_poly.pdbx_strand_id
1 'polypeptide(L)'
;MRHLAVLAALVALAAAGPRERRQTTEYERCQDGTKVCVPYYLCQDGKVITDGSGVIDIRTASGCSNYLDVCCADPHTTDPVTPDPGHVSRCGVRNYNGIDVRIQGFQGNETQVAEFPWMSAVLKKEVVSGEEINLYLCGGSLIHPSIVLTAAHCVNKHLSSDLRVRLGEWDTQNEYEPYKHQDRDVSAVVIHPRFNGSNLHNDYALLYLQTPAELSRNVDVICLDNNPTILAPHHNCL
;
A
#
# COMPACT_ATOMS: atom_id res chain seq x y z
N MET A 1 -44.38 53.90 -24.98
CA MET A 1 -42.93 53.83 -25.29
C MET A 1 -42.70 52.45 -25.89
N ARG A 2 -42.54 52.35 -27.22
CA ARG A 2 -41.24 52.10 -27.90
C ARG A 2 -40.53 50.88 -27.27
N HIS A 3 -40.16 49.78 -27.92
CA HIS A 3 -40.09 49.33 -29.31
C HIS A 3 -39.67 47.83 -29.26
N LEU A 4 -40.05 47.04 -30.29
CA LEU A 4 -39.37 45.88 -30.92
C LEU A 4 -38.77 44.77 -30.00
N ALA A 5 -39.17 43.49 -30.03
CA ALA A 5 -39.27 42.50 -31.13
C ALA A 5 -37.93 42.02 -31.73
N VAL A 6 -37.87 40.68 -31.92
CA VAL A 6 -37.02 39.85 -32.82
C VAL A 6 -35.58 39.54 -32.32
N LEU A 7 -34.95 38.35 -32.36
CA LEU A 7 -35.07 37.01 -32.99
C LEU A 7 -34.62 35.95 -31.93
N ALA A 8 -35.15 34.73 -31.75
CA ALA A 8 -35.43 33.58 -32.65
C ALA A 8 -34.18 32.80 -33.14
N ALA A 9 -33.91 31.63 -32.52
CA ALA A 9 -33.55 30.32 -33.12
C ALA A 9 -33.02 29.36 -32.01
N LEU A 10 -33.76 28.37 -31.49
CA LEU A 10 -34.04 27.01 -32.05
C LEU A 10 -32.78 26.23 -32.46
N VAL A 11 -32.47 25.11 -31.77
CA VAL A 11 -32.75 23.72 -32.22
C VAL A 11 -32.04 22.67 -31.33
N ALA A 12 -32.86 21.70 -30.89
CA ALA A 12 -32.66 20.27 -30.61
C ALA A 12 -31.64 19.69 -29.59
N LEU A 13 -32.26 18.98 -28.64
CA LEU A 13 -31.95 17.66 -28.07
C LEU A 13 -30.75 16.87 -28.63
N ALA A 14 -29.94 16.33 -27.71
CA ALA A 14 -29.70 14.90 -27.61
C ALA A 14 -29.01 14.57 -26.27
N ALA A 15 -29.47 13.51 -25.62
CA ALA A 15 -28.85 12.93 -24.43
C ALA A 15 -27.40 12.51 -24.70
N ALA A 16 -26.48 12.82 -23.78
CA ALA A 16 -25.17 12.21 -23.73
C ALA A 16 -25.01 11.57 -22.35
N GLY A 17 -24.82 10.24 -22.35
CA GLY A 17 -24.52 9.44 -21.17
C GLY A 17 -23.18 9.82 -20.51
N PRO A 18 -22.69 9.02 -19.54
CA PRO A 18 -21.50 9.36 -18.77
C PRO A 18 -20.32 9.59 -19.71
N ARG A 19 -19.71 10.79 -19.64
CA ARG A 19 -18.46 11.10 -20.34
C ARG A 19 -17.37 10.19 -19.78
N GLU A 20 -16.99 9.17 -20.55
CA GLU A 20 -15.74 8.45 -20.37
C GLU A 20 -14.60 9.46 -20.31
N ARG A 21 -13.92 9.48 -19.16
CA ARG A 21 -12.72 10.29 -18.93
C ARG A 21 -11.60 9.65 -19.76
N ARG A 22 -11.33 10.22 -20.93
CA ARG A 22 -10.16 9.91 -21.77
C ARG A 22 -8.91 10.13 -20.91
N GLN A 23 -8.25 9.04 -20.48
CA GLN A 23 -6.97 9.09 -19.79
C GLN A 23 -5.90 9.54 -20.78
N THR A 24 -5.54 10.81 -20.75
CA THR A 24 -4.24 11.29 -21.24
C THR A 24 -3.39 11.56 -20.00
N THR A 25 -2.68 10.56 -19.50
CA THR A 25 -1.60 10.75 -18.53
C THR A 25 -0.36 11.18 -19.30
N GLU A 26 0.02 12.44 -19.15
CA GLU A 26 1.24 13.01 -19.74
C GLU A 26 2.42 12.56 -18.87
N TYR A 27 3.09 11.48 -19.27
CA TYR A 27 4.28 10.98 -18.57
C TYR A 27 5.47 11.95 -18.74
N GLU A 28 6.30 12.11 -17.69
CA GLU A 28 7.55 12.87 -17.75
C GLU A 28 8.46 12.27 -18.83
N ARG A 29 9.13 13.10 -19.62
CA ARG A 29 10.10 12.61 -20.63
C ARG A 29 11.45 12.38 -19.98
N CYS A 30 12.12 11.31 -20.39
CA CYS A 30 13.49 11.08 -19.99
C CYS A 30 14.42 12.20 -20.47
N GLN A 31 15.62 12.28 -19.88
CA GLN A 31 16.68 13.20 -20.30
C GLN A 31 17.07 13.08 -21.79
N ASP A 32 16.81 11.92 -22.43
CA ASP A 32 17.03 11.71 -23.86
C ASP A 32 15.92 12.27 -24.78
N GLY A 33 14.77 12.69 -24.21
CA GLY A 33 13.63 13.29 -24.91
C GLY A 33 12.79 12.35 -25.78
N THR A 34 13.19 11.08 -25.93
CA THR A 34 12.60 10.09 -26.86
C THR A 34 11.74 9.04 -26.18
N LYS A 35 11.89 8.90 -24.87
CA LYS A 35 11.21 7.92 -24.03
C LYS A 35 10.47 8.62 -22.89
N VAL A 36 9.61 7.87 -22.21
CA VAL A 36 8.83 8.34 -21.07
C VAL A 36 9.27 7.63 -19.80
N CYS A 37 9.28 8.38 -18.70
CA CYS A 37 9.41 7.84 -17.36
C CYS A 37 8.07 7.21 -16.98
N VAL A 38 8.09 5.89 -16.80
CA VAL A 38 6.97 5.13 -16.24
C VAL A 38 7.44 4.41 -14.98
N PRO A 39 6.51 4.08 -14.08
CA PRO A 39 6.80 3.15 -13.01
C PRO A 39 7.47 1.89 -13.56
N TYR A 40 8.55 1.46 -12.93
CA TYR A 40 9.40 0.37 -13.40
C TYR A 40 8.66 -0.95 -13.70
N TYR A 41 7.61 -1.29 -12.94
CA TYR A 41 6.79 -2.48 -13.18
C TYR A 41 5.99 -2.40 -14.49
N LEU A 42 5.88 -1.20 -15.05
CA LEU A 42 5.32 -0.97 -16.37
C LEU A 42 6.40 -0.99 -17.45
N CYS A 43 7.63 -1.46 -17.23
CA CYS A 43 8.66 -1.48 -18.30
C CYS A 43 9.51 -2.76 -18.29
N GLN A 44 9.44 -3.52 -19.38
CA GLN A 44 10.24 -4.73 -19.60
C GLN A 44 10.97 -4.63 -20.94
N ASP A 45 12.27 -4.93 -20.96
CA ASP A 45 13.14 -4.83 -22.15
C ASP A 45 13.06 -3.47 -22.88
N GLY A 46 12.81 -2.39 -22.13
CA GLY A 46 12.70 -1.03 -22.67
C GLY A 46 11.38 -0.71 -23.37
N LYS A 47 10.35 -1.56 -23.23
CA LYS A 47 8.97 -1.32 -23.70
C LYS A 47 8.00 -1.38 -22.53
N VAL A 48 6.93 -0.57 -22.57
CA VAL A 48 5.96 -0.61 -21.47
C VAL A 48 5.12 -1.88 -21.51
N ILE A 49 5.10 -2.59 -20.40
CA ILE A 49 4.27 -3.76 -20.15
C ILE A 49 3.14 -3.38 -19.19
N THR A 50 2.00 -4.05 -19.29
CA THR A 50 0.82 -3.77 -18.45
C THR A 50 0.57 -4.84 -17.40
N ASP A 51 1.41 -5.88 -17.33
CA ASP A 51 1.25 -7.04 -16.44
C ASP A 51 2.04 -6.95 -15.11
N GLY A 52 2.86 -5.91 -14.94
CA GLY A 52 3.56 -5.61 -13.69
C GLY A 52 4.88 -6.36 -13.48
N SER A 53 5.30 -7.25 -14.38
CA SER A 53 6.44 -8.15 -14.14
C SER A 53 7.82 -7.50 -14.34
N GLY A 54 8.70 -7.46 -13.32
CA GLY A 54 10.01 -6.80 -13.44
C GLY A 54 11.12 -7.17 -12.43
N VAL A 55 12.37 -6.85 -12.76
CA VAL A 55 13.55 -6.98 -11.87
C VAL A 55 14.19 -5.61 -11.71
N ILE A 56 14.47 -5.17 -10.47
CA ILE A 56 15.08 -3.86 -10.18
C ILE A 56 16.52 -4.03 -9.68
N ASP A 57 17.47 -3.25 -10.21
CA ASP A 57 18.76 -2.95 -9.57
C ASP A 57 18.74 -1.50 -9.05
N ILE A 58 18.69 -1.33 -7.72
CA ILE A 58 18.58 0.00 -7.06
C ILE A 58 19.80 0.89 -7.31
N ARG A 59 20.91 0.35 -7.85
CA ARG A 59 22.17 1.10 -7.97
C ARG A 59 22.26 1.98 -9.23
N THR A 60 21.21 2.02 -10.05
CA THR A 60 21.24 2.73 -11.33
C THR A 60 20.22 3.86 -11.32
N ALA A 61 20.68 5.10 -11.09
CA ALA A 61 19.88 6.30 -11.29
C ALA A 61 19.42 6.37 -12.75
N SER A 62 18.18 6.00 -13.00
CA SER A 62 17.59 5.73 -14.31
C SER A 62 17.11 7.00 -15.02
N GLY A 63 17.86 8.10 -15.01
CA GLY A 63 17.58 9.28 -15.85
C GLY A 63 16.18 9.93 -15.71
N CYS A 64 15.42 9.53 -14.69
CA CYS A 64 14.09 9.98 -14.31
C CYS A 64 14.15 10.62 -12.92
N SER A 65 13.22 11.53 -12.63
CA SER A 65 13.19 12.27 -11.36
C SER A 65 12.83 11.37 -10.16
N ASN A 66 12.14 10.26 -10.41
CA ASN A 66 11.77 9.26 -9.41
C ASN A 66 12.68 8.02 -9.49
N TYR A 67 13.13 7.52 -8.34
CA TYR A 67 14.05 6.37 -8.26
C TYR A 67 13.38 5.03 -8.60
N LEU A 68 12.04 4.98 -8.58
CA LEU A 68 11.25 3.83 -9.04
C LEU A 68 10.79 4.00 -10.50
N ASP A 69 11.10 5.09 -11.19
CA ASP A 69 10.76 5.21 -12.61
C ASP A 69 11.91 4.75 -13.49
N VAL A 70 11.57 4.13 -14.61
CA VAL A 70 12.56 3.75 -15.63
C VAL A 70 12.18 4.34 -16.98
N CYS A 71 13.21 4.72 -17.72
CA CYS A 71 13.06 5.32 -19.02
C CYS A 71 12.67 4.29 -20.09
N CYS A 72 11.41 4.32 -20.52
CA CYS A 72 10.80 3.29 -21.36
C CYS A 72 10.26 3.84 -22.69
N ALA A 73 10.28 3.02 -23.75
CA ALA A 73 9.64 3.38 -25.01
C ALA A 73 8.11 3.33 -24.86
N ASP A 74 7.44 4.43 -25.27
CA ASP A 74 5.98 4.54 -25.32
C ASP A 74 5.39 3.45 -26.23
N PRO A 75 4.60 2.50 -25.70
CA PRO A 75 3.88 1.58 -26.53
C PRO A 75 2.52 2.18 -26.85
N HIS A 76 2.33 2.46 -28.13
CA HIS A 76 1.07 2.10 -28.74
C HIS A 76 0.93 0.57 -28.81
N THR A 77 0.76 -0.11 -27.67
CA THR A 77 0.38 -1.53 -27.66
C THR A 77 -0.89 -1.73 -26.82
N THR A 78 -1.95 -2.08 -27.53
CA THR A 78 -3.22 -2.59 -27.01
C THR A 78 -3.02 -4.03 -26.54
N ASP A 79 -2.11 -4.28 -25.61
CA ASP A 79 -1.97 -5.61 -25.05
C ASP A 79 -3.20 -5.89 -24.17
N PRO A 80 -3.92 -6.99 -24.41
CA PRO A 80 -5.11 -7.32 -23.64
C PRO A 80 -4.69 -7.60 -22.19
N VAL A 81 -5.20 -6.77 -21.27
CA VAL A 81 -5.06 -6.96 -19.83
C VAL A 81 -5.59 -8.34 -19.49
N THR A 82 -4.71 -9.29 -19.18
CA THR A 82 -5.12 -10.55 -18.54
C THR A 82 -5.69 -10.21 -17.17
N PRO A 83 -6.94 -10.57 -16.85
CA PRO A 83 -7.51 -10.31 -15.54
C PRO A 83 -6.63 -10.95 -14.44
N ASP A 84 -6.35 -10.20 -13.38
CA ASP A 84 -5.70 -10.71 -12.18
C ASP A 84 -6.47 -11.97 -11.73
N PRO A 85 -5.83 -13.15 -11.61
CA PRO A 85 -6.48 -14.39 -11.18
C PRO A 85 -7.12 -14.30 -9.78
N GLY A 86 -6.89 -13.21 -9.05
CA GLY A 86 -7.48 -12.93 -7.76
C GLY A 86 -6.62 -13.49 -6.63
N HIS A 87 -6.49 -12.71 -5.55
CA HIS A 87 -5.72 -13.13 -4.37
C HIS A 87 -6.50 -14.15 -3.54
N VAL A 88 -5.87 -15.27 -3.21
CA VAL A 88 -6.42 -16.29 -2.31
C VAL A 88 -5.67 -16.24 -0.99
N SER A 89 -6.33 -15.71 0.05
CA SER A 89 -5.73 -15.52 1.36
C SER A 89 -5.33 -16.84 2.02
N ARG A 90 -4.10 -16.86 2.56
CA ARG A 90 -3.56 -17.94 3.38
C ARG A 90 -2.66 -17.33 4.45
N CYS A 91 -2.81 -17.80 5.69
CA CYS A 91 -2.01 -17.25 6.77
C CYS A 91 -0.51 -17.58 6.61
N GLY A 92 0.35 -16.66 7.04
CA GLY A 92 1.79 -16.90 7.19
C GLY A 92 2.56 -17.17 5.89
N VAL A 93 2.00 -16.78 4.73
CA VAL A 93 2.67 -16.91 3.43
C VAL A 93 3.64 -15.74 3.21
N ARG A 94 4.94 -16.01 3.34
CA ARG A 94 6.01 -15.06 3.02
C ARG A 94 6.30 -15.00 1.52
N ASN A 95 6.43 -13.80 0.98
CA ASN A 95 6.81 -13.57 -0.41
C ASN A 95 8.34 -13.38 -0.53
N TYR A 96 9.10 -14.48 -0.50
CA TYR A 96 10.59 -14.45 -0.49
C TYR A 96 11.26 -13.67 -1.62
N ASN A 97 10.58 -13.52 -2.77
CA ASN A 97 11.11 -12.81 -3.94
C ASN A 97 10.39 -11.47 -4.19
N GLY A 98 9.54 -11.04 -3.25
CA GLY A 98 8.59 -9.95 -3.46
C GLY A 98 7.42 -10.34 -4.36
N ILE A 99 6.48 -9.41 -4.53
CA ILE A 99 5.36 -9.53 -5.46
C ILE A 99 5.59 -8.64 -6.67
N ASP A 100 5.38 -9.19 -7.88
CA ASP A 100 5.62 -8.60 -9.21
C ASP A 100 7.06 -8.21 -9.52
N VAL A 101 7.79 -7.78 -8.49
CA VAL A 101 9.06 -7.09 -8.59
C VAL A 101 10.05 -7.63 -7.57
N ARG A 102 11.22 -8.02 -8.08
CA ARG A 102 12.32 -8.46 -7.23
C ARG A 102 13.37 -7.37 -7.19
N ILE A 103 13.68 -6.94 -5.98
CA ILE A 103 14.64 -5.88 -5.77
C ILE A 103 16.02 -6.46 -5.49
N GLN A 104 17.03 -5.90 -6.13
CA GLN A 104 18.43 -6.29 -6.03
C GLN A 104 19.30 -5.06 -5.76
N GLY A 105 20.52 -5.28 -5.24
CA GLY A 105 21.52 -4.22 -5.04
C GLY A 105 21.44 -3.48 -3.70
N PHE A 106 20.58 -3.92 -2.78
CA PHE A 106 20.58 -3.44 -1.39
C PHE A 106 21.90 -3.75 -0.68
N GLN A 107 22.28 -2.90 0.27
CA GLN A 107 23.48 -3.07 1.08
C GLN A 107 23.19 -3.39 2.56
N GLY A 108 21.91 -3.60 2.93
CA GLY A 108 21.47 -3.74 4.32
C GLY A 108 20.46 -4.87 4.56
N ASN A 109 19.49 -4.58 5.43
CA ASN A 109 18.44 -5.50 5.92
C ASN A 109 17.05 -5.17 5.33
N GLU A 110 17.01 -4.62 4.12
CA GLU A 110 15.78 -4.28 3.42
C GLU A 110 14.98 -5.54 3.06
N THR A 111 13.65 -5.40 3.09
CA THR A 111 12.72 -6.48 2.69
C THR A 111 12.36 -6.35 1.22
N GLN A 112 11.94 -7.46 0.61
CA GLN A 112 11.28 -7.40 -0.68
C GLN A 112 9.89 -6.75 -0.56
N VAL A 113 9.36 -6.23 -1.66
CA VAL A 113 7.99 -5.67 -1.70
C VAL A 113 7.00 -6.73 -1.23
N ALA A 114 6.19 -6.39 -0.22
CA ALA A 114 5.23 -7.30 0.40
C ALA A 114 5.81 -8.64 0.85
N GLU A 115 7.08 -8.68 1.28
CA GLU A 115 7.69 -9.93 1.77
C GLU A 115 6.92 -10.52 2.95
N PHE A 116 6.41 -9.66 3.84
CA PHE A 116 5.63 -10.01 5.02
C PHE A 116 4.27 -9.29 5.02
N PRO A 117 3.25 -9.78 4.28
CA PRO A 117 1.98 -9.09 4.07
C PRO A 117 1.16 -8.81 5.34
N TRP A 118 1.50 -9.44 6.46
CA TRP A 118 0.85 -9.25 7.75
C TRP A 118 1.42 -8.11 8.57
N MET A 119 2.55 -7.51 8.16
CA MET A 119 3.14 -6.40 8.88
C MET A 119 2.20 -5.19 8.83
N SER A 120 1.98 -4.60 10.00
CA SER A 120 1.15 -3.42 10.15
C SER A 120 1.88 -2.34 10.93
N ALA A 121 1.75 -1.08 10.53
CA ALA A 121 2.18 0.04 11.34
C ALA A 121 1.02 0.56 12.18
N VAL A 122 1.21 0.65 13.50
CA VAL A 122 0.29 1.29 14.43
C VAL A 122 0.67 2.76 14.53
N LEU A 123 -0.26 3.64 14.16
CA LEU A 123 -0.07 5.07 14.01
C LEU A 123 -0.99 5.84 14.96
N LYS A 124 -0.51 6.99 15.45
CA LYS A 124 -1.31 7.98 16.16
C LYS A 124 -1.73 9.09 15.21
N LYS A 125 -3.02 9.38 15.16
CA LYS A 125 -3.57 10.55 14.49
C LYS A 125 -3.34 11.78 15.37
N GLU A 126 -2.66 12.77 14.84
CA GLU A 126 -2.49 14.08 15.48
C GLU A 126 -2.91 15.19 14.51
N VAL A 127 -3.44 16.30 15.05
CA VAL A 127 -3.76 17.47 14.23
C VAL A 127 -2.72 18.55 14.51
N VAL A 128 -1.91 18.89 13.51
CA VAL A 128 -0.89 19.93 13.58
C VAL A 128 -1.23 20.99 12.56
N SER A 129 -1.37 22.24 13.00
CA SER A 129 -1.71 23.38 12.12
C SER A 129 -2.99 23.19 11.29
N GLY A 130 -3.94 22.39 11.78
CA GLY A 130 -5.20 22.09 11.09
C GLY A 130 -5.14 20.92 10.11
N GLU A 131 -4.00 20.25 9.98
CA GLU A 131 -3.79 19.06 9.16
C GLU A 131 -3.67 17.81 10.03
N GLU A 132 -4.36 16.74 9.66
CA GLU A 132 -4.21 15.42 10.31
C GLU A 132 -2.94 14.75 9.80
N ILE A 133 -2.00 14.46 10.70
CA ILE A 133 -0.80 13.69 10.44
C ILE A 133 -0.85 12.35 11.17
N ASN A 134 -0.18 11.34 10.62
CA ASN A 134 -0.03 10.03 11.25
C ASN A 134 1.39 9.88 11.78
N LEU A 135 1.52 9.74 13.10
CA LEU A 135 2.81 9.49 13.77
C LEU A 135 2.99 8.00 14.04
N TYR A 136 4.11 7.43 13.62
CA TYR A 136 4.43 6.03 13.92
C TYR A 136 4.60 5.80 15.42
N LEU A 137 3.92 4.78 15.95
CA LEU A 137 4.07 4.32 17.33
C LEU A 137 4.85 3.00 17.39
N CYS A 138 4.34 1.97 16.74
CA CYS A 138 4.82 0.60 16.85
C CYS A 138 4.47 -0.24 15.61
N GLY A 139 5.05 -1.44 15.54
CA GLY A 139 4.58 -2.49 14.65
C GLY A 139 3.39 -3.28 15.21
N GLY A 140 2.80 -4.09 14.36
CA GLY A 140 1.79 -5.07 14.69
C GLY A 140 1.72 -6.14 13.60
N SER A 141 0.84 -7.12 13.80
CA SER A 141 0.58 -8.18 12.84
C SER A 141 -0.92 -8.36 12.63
N LEU A 142 -1.36 -8.34 11.36
CA LEU A 142 -2.72 -8.69 11.00
C LEU A 142 -2.93 -10.19 11.23
N ILE A 143 -3.84 -10.56 12.13
CA ILE A 143 -4.15 -11.97 12.46
C ILE A 143 -5.54 -12.39 11.94
N HIS A 144 -6.35 -11.40 11.57
CA HIS A 144 -7.68 -11.53 10.99
C HIS A 144 -7.95 -10.24 10.19
N PRO A 145 -8.80 -10.23 9.14
CA PRO A 145 -9.08 -9.01 8.36
C PRO A 145 -9.52 -7.80 9.19
N SER A 146 -10.04 -8.01 10.40
CA SER A 146 -10.49 -6.93 11.30
C SER A 146 -9.71 -6.86 12.61
N ILE A 147 -8.63 -7.62 12.79
CA ILE A 147 -7.91 -7.71 14.07
C ILE A 147 -6.41 -7.69 13.85
N VAL A 148 -5.75 -6.74 14.51
CA VAL A 148 -4.29 -6.63 14.59
C VAL A 148 -3.82 -6.98 15.99
N LEU A 149 -2.80 -7.83 16.09
CA LEU A 149 -2.06 -8.11 17.31
C LEU A 149 -0.89 -7.14 17.43
N THR A 150 -0.72 -6.52 18.60
CA THR A 150 0.42 -5.64 18.91
C THR A 150 0.78 -5.75 20.39
N ALA A 151 1.80 -5.02 20.83
CA ALA A 151 2.19 -4.96 22.23
C ALA A 151 1.25 -4.02 23.02
N ALA A 152 0.99 -4.33 24.29
CA ALA A 152 0.13 -3.51 25.14
C ALA A 152 0.76 -2.15 25.44
N HIS A 153 2.08 -2.09 25.65
CA HIS A 153 2.80 -0.85 25.94
C HIS A 153 2.76 0.15 24.78
N CYS A 154 2.51 -0.32 23.55
CA CYS A 154 2.35 0.54 22.37
C CYS A 154 1.06 1.36 22.41
N VAL A 155 0.01 0.86 23.11
CA VAL A 155 -1.36 1.38 22.99
C VAL A 155 -2.01 1.74 24.32
N ASN A 156 -1.41 1.38 25.46
CA ASN A 156 -1.99 1.58 26.81
C ASN A 156 -2.27 3.03 27.21
N LYS A 157 -1.71 4.02 26.49
CA LYS A 157 -1.87 5.46 26.75
C LYS A 157 -2.65 6.18 25.65
N HIS A 158 -3.26 5.44 24.72
CA HIS A 158 -3.94 5.98 23.55
C HIS A 158 -5.41 5.56 23.53
N LEU A 159 -6.30 6.47 23.12
CA LEU A 159 -7.70 6.12 22.87
C LEU A 159 -7.81 5.43 21.51
N SER A 160 -8.78 4.52 21.33
CA SER A 160 -9.00 3.90 20.01
C SER A 160 -9.23 4.93 18.90
N SER A 161 -9.91 6.04 19.21
CA SER A 161 -10.17 7.14 18.27
C SER A 161 -8.90 7.80 17.73
N ASP A 162 -7.81 7.75 18.50
CA ASP A 162 -6.54 8.39 18.16
C ASP A 162 -5.65 7.46 17.34
N LEU A 163 -6.05 6.21 17.15
CA LEU A 163 -5.23 5.18 16.51
C LEU A 163 -5.71 4.88 15.09
N ARG A 164 -4.73 4.62 14.23
CA ARG A 164 -4.90 4.12 12.87
C ARG A 164 -3.89 3.02 12.62
N VAL A 165 -4.30 2.00 11.87
CA VAL A 165 -3.42 0.92 11.42
C VAL A 165 -3.20 1.11 9.93
N ARG A 166 -1.94 1.13 9.51
CA ARG A 166 -1.54 1.05 8.11
C ARG A 166 -1.10 -0.36 7.76
N LEU A 167 -1.64 -0.90 6.67
CA LEU A 167 -1.39 -2.25 6.17
C LEU A 167 -0.83 -2.20 4.75
N GLY A 168 0.04 -3.15 4.41
CA GLY A 168 0.59 -3.29 3.05
C GLY A 168 1.54 -2.19 2.62
N GLU A 169 2.08 -1.45 3.58
CA GLU A 169 3.14 -0.46 3.43
C GLU A 169 4.50 -1.13 3.24
N TRP A 170 5.39 -0.49 2.48
CA TRP A 170 6.76 -0.97 2.28
C TRP A 170 7.80 0.14 2.42
N ASP A 171 7.66 1.25 1.69
CA ASP A 171 8.53 2.43 1.84
C ASP A 171 7.74 3.67 2.26
N THR A 172 7.73 3.92 3.57
CA THR A 172 7.04 5.07 4.20
C THR A 172 7.44 6.46 3.68
N GLN A 173 8.52 6.58 2.90
CA GLN A 173 8.96 7.86 2.33
C GLN A 173 8.25 8.20 1.01
N ASN A 174 7.56 7.26 0.38
CA ASN A 174 6.83 7.49 -0.86
C ASN A 174 5.55 6.63 -0.95
N GLU A 175 4.84 6.76 -2.07
CA GLU A 175 3.61 5.99 -2.34
C GLU A 175 3.61 5.47 -3.79
N TYR A 176 4.80 5.19 -4.35
CA TYR A 176 4.97 4.75 -5.74
C TYR A 176 4.87 3.24 -5.91
N GLU A 177 4.59 2.51 -4.83
CA GLU A 177 4.42 1.07 -4.87
C GLU A 177 3.25 0.66 -5.78
N PRO A 178 3.37 -0.49 -6.47
CA PRO A 178 2.29 -0.99 -7.32
C PRO A 178 1.01 -1.28 -6.52
N TYR A 179 1.16 -1.57 -5.22
CA TYR A 179 0.05 -1.75 -4.30
C TYR A 179 0.06 -0.66 -3.26
N LYS A 180 -1.03 0.09 -3.19
CA LYS A 180 -1.20 1.11 -2.17
C LYS A 180 -1.35 0.46 -0.79
N HIS A 181 -0.82 1.15 0.21
CA HIS A 181 -1.13 0.86 1.61
C HIS A 181 -2.62 1.12 1.89
N GLN A 182 -3.11 0.52 2.96
CA GLN A 182 -4.48 0.67 3.43
C GLN A 182 -4.47 1.19 4.86
N ASP A 183 -5.07 2.36 5.07
CA ASP A 183 -5.30 2.91 6.39
C ASP A 183 -6.66 2.46 6.93
N ARG A 184 -6.68 1.98 8.18
CA ARG A 184 -7.87 1.53 8.90
C ARG A 184 -7.91 2.15 10.30
N ASP A 185 -8.98 2.88 10.60
CA ASP A 185 -9.19 3.41 11.95
C ASP A 185 -9.47 2.27 12.95
N VAL A 186 -9.13 2.49 14.22
CA VAL A 186 -9.33 1.49 15.29
C VAL A 186 -10.65 1.75 16.01
N SER A 187 -11.52 0.75 16.06
CA SER A 187 -12.80 0.82 16.78
C SER A 187 -12.65 0.49 18.27
N ALA A 188 -11.78 -0.47 18.61
CA ALA A 188 -11.54 -0.87 19.99
C ALA A 188 -10.09 -1.34 20.22
N VAL A 189 -9.59 -1.06 21.43
CA VAL A 189 -8.31 -1.56 21.93
C VAL A 189 -8.60 -2.49 23.10
N VAL A 190 -8.18 -3.75 23.00
CA VAL A 190 -8.34 -4.76 24.05
C VAL A 190 -6.95 -5.15 24.56
N ILE A 191 -6.55 -4.56 25.67
CA ILE A 191 -5.29 -4.86 26.35
C ILE A 191 -5.49 -6.11 27.21
N HIS A 192 -4.47 -6.97 27.29
CA HIS A 192 -4.52 -8.12 28.18
C HIS A 192 -4.81 -7.67 29.63
N PRO A 193 -5.81 -8.26 30.32
CA PRO A 193 -6.27 -7.78 31.63
C PRO A 193 -5.23 -7.87 32.75
N ARG A 194 -4.16 -8.63 32.56
CA ARG A 194 -3.02 -8.74 33.49
C ARG A 194 -1.74 -8.08 32.97
N PHE A 195 -1.86 -7.18 32.00
CA PHE A 195 -0.72 -6.39 31.55
C PHE A 195 -0.16 -5.55 32.72
N ASN A 196 1.15 -5.62 32.92
CA ASN A 196 1.85 -4.82 33.93
C ASN A 196 2.90 -3.93 33.25
N GLY A 197 2.60 -2.63 33.18
CA GLY A 197 3.49 -1.65 32.54
C GLY A 197 4.83 -1.43 33.24
N SER A 198 5.01 -1.89 34.48
CA SER A 198 6.29 -1.75 35.21
C SER A 198 7.33 -2.80 34.82
N ASN A 199 6.90 -3.98 34.37
CA ASN A 199 7.81 -5.09 34.01
C ASN A 199 7.45 -5.76 32.67
N LEU A 200 6.52 -5.18 31.91
CA LEU A 200 6.04 -5.68 30.61
C LEU A 200 5.50 -7.12 30.66
N HIS A 201 5.03 -7.57 31.82
CA HIS A 201 4.38 -8.87 31.92
C HIS A 201 3.02 -8.83 31.21
N ASN A 202 2.74 -9.84 30.37
CA ASN A 202 1.57 -9.91 29.49
C ASN A 202 1.41 -8.70 28.54
N ASP A 203 2.50 -8.32 27.88
CA ASP A 203 2.58 -7.16 27.01
C ASP A 203 2.02 -7.44 25.60
N TYR A 204 0.70 -7.66 25.52
CA TYR A 204 -0.01 -7.78 24.24
C TYR A 204 -1.41 -7.18 24.28
N ALA A 205 -1.85 -6.71 23.12
CA ALA A 205 -3.17 -6.12 22.92
C ALA A 205 -3.70 -6.48 21.53
N LEU A 206 -5.03 -6.46 21.40
CA LEU A 206 -5.74 -6.60 20.14
C LEU A 206 -6.33 -5.24 19.74
N LEU A 207 -6.12 -4.85 18.49
CA LEU A 207 -6.77 -3.71 17.87
C LEU A 207 -7.85 -4.22 16.94
N TYR A 208 -9.10 -3.87 17.22
CA TYR A 208 -10.22 -4.13 16.32
C TYR A 208 -10.33 -2.99 15.33
N LEU A 209 -10.22 -3.29 14.05
CA LEU A 209 -10.35 -2.32 12.98
C LEU A 209 -11.83 -1.91 12.81
N GLN A 210 -12.08 -0.65 12.46
CA GLN A 210 -13.43 -0.14 12.22
C GLN A 210 -14.02 -0.70 10.92
N THR A 211 -13.18 -0.88 9.90
CA THR A 211 -13.52 -1.58 8.66
C THR A 211 -12.50 -2.71 8.43
N PRO A 212 -12.91 -3.86 7.88
CA PRO A 212 -11.98 -4.91 7.52
C PRO A 212 -10.92 -4.43 6.52
N ALA A 213 -9.71 -4.99 6.62
CA ALA A 213 -8.68 -4.93 5.60
C ALA A 213 -9.15 -5.66 4.33
N GLU A 214 -8.82 -5.11 3.17
CA GLU A 214 -9.01 -5.79 1.90
C GLU A 214 -7.80 -6.67 1.67
N LEU A 215 -7.99 -7.99 1.77
CA LEU A 215 -6.88 -8.93 1.60
C LEU A 215 -6.43 -8.94 0.14
N SER A 216 -5.13 -8.81 -0.06
CA SER A 216 -4.46 -8.65 -1.35
C SER A 216 -3.06 -9.24 -1.28
N ARG A 217 -2.33 -9.22 -2.41
CA ARG A 217 -0.95 -9.73 -2.47
C ARG A 217 -0.01 -9.02 -1.48
N ASN A 218 -0.29 -7.76 -1.12
CA ASN A 218 0.47 -6.98 -0.13
C ASN A 218 -0.17 -6.91 1.27
N VAL A 219 -1.39 -7.44 1.47
CA VAL A 219 -2.09 -7.45 2.76
C VAL A 219 -2.68 -8.83 3.02
N ASP A 220 -2.10 -9.58 3.94
CA ASP A 220 -2.62 -10.89 4.36
C ASP A 220 -2.36 -11.14 5.86
N VAL A 221 -2.82 -12.26 6.39
CA VAL A 221 -2.75 -12.54 7.83
C VAL A 221 -1.56 -13.43 8.22
N ILE A 222 -1.04 -13.29 9.43
CA ILE A 222 -0.08 -14.25 10.01
C ILE A 222 -0.83 -15.39 10.72
N CYS A 223 -0.26 -16.58 10.73
CA CYS A 223 -0.81 -17.71 11.48
C CYS A 223 -0.57 -17.53 12.98
N LEU A 224 -1.54 -17.93 13.81
CA LEU A 224 -1.34 -18.13 15.23
C LEU A 224 -1.15 -19.62 15.53
N ASP A 225 -0.20 -19.95 16.40
CA ASP A 225 0.05 -21.32 16.83
C ASP A 225 -0.97 -21.72 17.90
N ASN A 226 -1.78 -22.73 17.60
CA ASN A 226 -2.76 -23.28 18.53
C ASN A 226 -2.14 -24.30 19.51
N ASN A 227 -0.90 -24.75 19.27
CA ASN A 227 -0.18 -25.71 20.09
C ASN A 227 1.27 -25.24 20.30
N PRO A 228 1.48 -24.17 21.11
CA PRO A 228 2.77 -23.52 21.24
C PRO A 228 3.82 -24.52 21.72
N THR A 229 4.84 -24.73 20.89
CA THR A 229 6.06 -25.44 21.28
C THR A 229 7.15 -24.44 21.60
N ILE A 230 8.00 -24.77 22.58
CA ILE A 230 9.19 -23.96 22.85
C ILE A 230 10.10 -24.09 21.62
N LEU A 231 10.24 -22.99 20.88
CA LEU A 231 11.17 -22.92 19.77
C LEU A 231 12.60 -23.12 20.32
N ALA A 232 13.39 -23.93 19.62
CA ALA A 232 14.78 -24.13 20.00
C ALA A 232 15.56 -22.80 19.96
N PRO A 233 16.61 -22.60 20.77
CA PRO A 233 17.38 -21.36 20.82
C PRO A 233 18.00 -20.91 19.48
N HIS A 234 18.11 -21.82 18.51
CA HIS A 234 18.62 -21.58 17.16
C HIS A 234 17.53 -21.72 16.08
N HIS A 235 16.27 -21.49 16.44
CA HIS A 235 15.23 -21.40 15.44
C HIS A 235 15.44 -20.12 14.62
N ASN A 236 15.51 -20.27 13.30
CA ASN A 236 15.68 -19.14 12.38
C ASN A 236 14.36 -18.37 12.27
N CYS A 237 14.06 -17.56 13.29
CA CYS A 237 13.07 -16.50 13.19
C CYS A 237 13.66 -15.37 12.34
N LEU A 238 12.84 -14.80 11.46
CA LEU A 238 13.11 -13.56 10.74
C LEU A 238 12.05 -12.55 11.13
#